data_AF-A0A7C7HXP8-F1
#
_entry.id   AF-A0A7C7HXP8-F1
#
_cell.length_a   1.000
_cell.length_b   1.000
_cell.length_c   1.000
_cell.angle_alpha   90.00
_cell.angle_beta   90.00
_cell.angle_gamma   90.00
#
_symmetry.space_group_name_H-M   'P 1'
#
loop_
_entity.id
_entity.type
_entity.pdbx_description
1 polymer ?
#
loop_
_entity_poly.entity_id
_entity_poly.type
_entity_poly.pdbx_seq_one_letter_code
_entity_poly.pdbx_strand_id
1 'polypeptide(L)' 'MLDCDVYARADFLLDEIGDHYFLEMNTLPGMTSTSLVPKSVNAAGMSFEDLVKNIIELSL' A
#
# COMPACT_ATOMS: atom_id res chain seq x y z
N MET A 1 -14.95 3.71 -7.87
CA MET A 1 -15.58 3.69 -6.52
C MET A 1 -14.77 4.50 -5.52
N LEU A 2 -13.44 4.35 -5.43
CA LEU A 2 -12.62 5.13 -4.50
C LEU A 2 -11.75 6.22 -5.15
N ASP A 3 -11.60 6.18 -6.48
CA ASP A 3 -10.83 7.18 -7.28
C ASP A 3 -9.43 7.45 -6.70
N CYS A 4 -8.82 6.42 -6.11
CA CYS A 4 -7.46 6.49 -5.60
C CYS A 4 -6.48 6.45 -6.77
N ASP A 5 -5.46 7.30 -6.68
CA ASP A 5 -4.43 7.40 -7.69
C ASP A 5 -3.03 7.26 -7.05
N VAL A 6 -2.08 6.82 -7.87
CA VAL A 6 -0.65 6.62 -7.54
C VAL A 6 -0.38 5.54 -6.50
N TYR A 7 -0.83 5.69 -5.25
CA TYR A 7 -0.61 4.71 -4.18
C TYR A 7 -1.61 4.85 -3.01
N ALA A 8 -1.87 3.75 -2.33
CA ALA A 8 -2.63 3.68 -1.09
C ALA A 8 -2.33 2.37 -0.34
N ARG A 9 -2.73 2.27 0.93
CA ARG A 9 -2.82 1.00 1.66
C ARG A 9 -4.28 0.64 1.86
N ALA A 10 -4.69 -0.54 1.42
CA ALA A 10 -6.02 -1.07 1.65
C ALA A 10 -5.97 -2.12 2.77
N ASP A 11 -6.77 -1.92 3.81
CA ASP A 11 -6.82 -2.82 4.95
C ASP A 11 -8.07 -3.68 4.89
N PHE A 12 -7.90 -4.99 5.07
CA PHE A 12 -8.98 -5.98 5.04
C PHE A 12 -8.90 -6.87 6.27
N LEU A 13 -10.06 -7.31 6.76
CA LEU A 13 -10.18 -8.43 7.67
C LEU A 13 -10.50 -9.70 6.87
N LEU A 14 -9.82 -10.80 7.17
CA LEU A 14 -10.11 -12.12 6.61
C LEU A 14 -10.79 -12.95 7.70
N ASP A 15 -11.92 -13.59 7.39
CA ASP A 15 -12.52 -14.55 8.31
C ASP A 15 -12.01 -15.98 8.08
N GLU A 16 -12.46 -16.91 8.93
CA GLU A 16 -12.02 -18.31 8.93
C GLU A 16 -12.42 -19.09 7.66
N ILE A 17 -13.39 -18.58 6.89
CA ILE A 17 -13.85 -19.20 5.63
C ILE A 17 -13.23 -18.53 4.40
N GLY A 18 -12.44 -17.47 4.60
CA GLY A 18 -11.68 -16.78 3.55
C GLY A 18 -12.42 -15.58 2.94
N ASP A 19 -13.53 -15.12 3.55
CA ASP A 19 -14.20 -13.91 3.10
C ASP A 19 -13.43 -12.66 3.54
N HIS A 20 -13.35 -11.69 2.64
CA HIS A 20 -12.59 -10.46 2.82
C HIS A 20 -13.52 -9.29 3.12
N TYR A 21 -13.31 -8.61 4.24
CA TYR A 21 -14.08 -7.45 4.67
C TYR A 21 -13.21 -6.21 4.58
N PHE A 22 -13.56 -5.29 3.69
CA PHE A 22 -12.87 -4.01 3.55
C PHE A 22 -13.06 -3.16 4.81
N LEU A 23 -11.95 -2.66 5.37
CA LEU A 23 -11.95 -1.82 6.57
C LEU A 23 -11.72 -0.34 6.21
N GLU A 24 -10.57 -0.06 5.59
CA GLU A 24 -10.18 1.29 5.21
C GLU A 24 -9.34 1.32 3.95
N MET A 25 -9.34 2.49 3.32
CA MET A 25 -8.37 2.88 2.30
C MET A 25 -7.58 4.05 2.86
N ASN A 26 -6.30 3.83 3.13
CA ASN A 26 -5.40 4.87 3.58
C ASN A 26 -4.62 5.43 2.38
N THR A 27 -5.01 6.63 1.95
CA THR A 27 -4.42 7.32 0.78
C THR A 27 -3.10 8.04 1.09
N LEU A 28 -2.66 8.04 2.35
CA LEU A 28 -1.37 8.60 2.77
C LEU A 28 -0.79 7.76 3.93
N PRO A 29 -0.41 6.50 3.66
CA PRO A 29 0.05 5.58 4.68
C PRO A 29 1.43 5.97 5.22
N GLY A 30 1.80 5.39 6.37
CA GLY A 30 3.15 5.56 6.91
C GLY A 30 4.24 5.05 5.96
N MET A 31 5.34 5.80 5.87
CA MET A 31 6.46 5.56 4.95
C MET A 31 7.82 5.43 5.67
N THR A 32 7.83 5.19 6.98
CA THR A 32 9.06 4.89 7.73
C THR A 32 9.48 3.44 7.55
N SER A 33 10.72 3.08 7.89
CA SER A 33 11.23 1.70 7.81
C SER A 33 10.40 0.67 8.59
N THR A 34 9.66 1.10 9.61
CA THR A 34 8.79 0.23 10.41
C THR A 34 7.35 0.15 9.90
N SER A 35 6.98 0.99 8.92
CA SER A 35 5.63 1.07 8.36
C SER A 35 5.31 -0.09 7.42
N LEU A 36 4.02 -0.38 7.22
CA LEU A 36 3.56 -1.52 6.44
C LEU A 36 3.90 -1.42 4.96
N VAL A 37 3.71 -0.25 4.33
CA VAL A 37 3.96 -0.10 2.88
C VAL A 37 5.43 -0.39 2.52
N PRO A 38 6.45 0.20 3.17
CA PRO A 38 7.84 -0.15 2.89
C PRO A 38 8.17 -1.62 3.15
N LYS A 39 7.60 -2.21 4.19
CA LYS A 39 7.78 -3.66 4.49
C LYS A 39 7.17 -4.55 3.41
N SER A 40 5.96 -4.24 2.95
CA SER A 40 5.26 -4.99 1.90
C SER A 40 6.00 -4.90 0.56
N VAL A 41 6.52 -3.72 0.21
CA VAL A 41 7.32 -3.51 -1.01
C VAL A 41 8.61 -4.31 -0.97
N ASN A 42 9.33 -4.28 0.15
CA ASN A 42 10.53 -5.10 0.34
C ASN A 42 10.21 -6.61 0.29
N ALA A 43 9.10 -7.05 0.89
CA ALA A 43 8.65 -8.44 0.80
C ALA A 43 8.28 -8.86 -0.64
N ALA A 44 7.85 -7.91 -1.47
CA ALA A 44 7.61 -8.12 -2.90
C ALA A 44 8.90 -8.05 -3.77
N GLY A 45 10.08 -7.88 -3.15
CA GLY A 45 11.36 -7.84 -3.84
C GLY A 45 11.71 -6.50 -4.50
N MET A 46 11.01 -5.42 -4.13
CA MET A 46 11.27 -4.05 -4.61
C MET A 46 11.91 -3.21 -3.51
N SER A 47 12.81 -2.29 -3.86
CA SER A 47 13.40 -1.36 -2.89
C SER A 47 12.44 -0.21 -2.53
N PHE A 48 12.69 0.45 -1.40
CA PHE A 48 11.91 1.64 -1.04
C PHE A 48 12.16 2.79 -2.03
N GLU A 49 13.38 2.91 -2.52
CA GLU A 49 13.80 3.87 -3.53
C GLU A 49 13.02 3.68 -4.84
N ASP A 50 12.81 2.43 -5.28
CA ASP A 50 12.00 2.12 -6.47
C ASP A 50 10.54 2.53 -6.26
N LEU A 51 9.97 2.28 -5.08
CA LEU A 51 8.62 2.74 -4.75
C LEU A 51 8.50 4.26 -4.85
N VAL A 52 9.44 5.00 -4.25
CA VAL A 52 9.43 6.47 -4.27
C VAL A 52 9.57 6.99 -5.71
N LYS A 53 10.43 6.37 -6.51
CA LYS A 53 10.60 6.71 -7.92
C LYS A 53 9.30 6.50 -8.69
N ASN A 54 8.61 5.37 -8.50
CA ASN A 54 7.32 5.11 -9.15
C ASN A 54 6.25 6.13 -8.74
N ILE A 55 6.18 6.51 -7.45
CA ILE A 55 5.25 7.55 -6.99
C ILE A 55 5.50 8.88 -7.71
N ILE A 56 6.78 9.27 -7.87
CA ILE A 56 7.15 10.51 -8.57
C ILE A 56 6.75 10.42 -10.04
N GLU A 57 7.12 9.34 -10.74
CA GLU A 57 6.85 9.17 -12.17
C GLU A 57 5.35 9.15 -12.50
N LEU A 58 4.53 8.56 -11.63
CA LEU A 58 3.07 8.50 -11.80
C LEU A 58 2.36 9.81 -11.43
N SER A 59 3.04 10.73 -10.72
CA SER A 59 2.47 12.01 -10.29
C SER A 59 2.74 13.18 -11.25
N LEU A 60 3.50 12.94 -12.33
CA LEU A 60 3.87 13.94 -13.36
C LEU A 60 2.90 13.90 -14.54
#